data_AF-D1NYI4-F1
#
_entry.id   AF-D1NYI4-F1
#
_cell.length_a   1.000
_cell.length_b   1.000
_cell.length_c   1.000
_cell.angle_alpha   90.00
_cell.angle_beta   90.00
_cell.angle_gamma   90.00
#
_symmetry.space_group_name_H-M   'P 1'
#
loop_
_entity.id
_entity.type
_entity.pdbx_description
1 polymer ?
#
loop_
_entity_poly.entity_id
_entity_poly.type
_entity_poly.pdbx_seq_one_letter_code
_entity_poly.pdbx_strand_id
1 'polypeptide(L)'
;MSIFLFFISYLPLPYLVLLIICCANNSHITKSLETIFFKYSYFIEKRMSQSLKNNCSCGNPKPFDHCCSPFIQEQTIPETAEQLMRSRYSAYVHKDADYLIKTWHPDCHADEWRDEIIKSFEHTQWQGLRVISSSHAKNPDEAYVEFSACFIDEKVDHKQLIHERSRFLRINTRWYYIDGITPKVGRNDDCPCGSGKKFKKCCDSY
;
A
#
# COMPACT_ATOMS: atom_id res chain seq x y z
N MET A 1 -5.99 -37.40 27.41
CA MET A 1 -5.02 -36.52 26.70
C MET A 1 -5.57 -35.89 25.40
N SER A 2 -6.83 -36.12 24.99
CA SER A 2 -7.32 -35.66 23.67
C SER A 2 -8.38 -34.53 23.72
N ILE A 3 -9.08 -34.33 24.84
CA ILE A 3 -10.07 -33.23 24.95
C ILE A 3 -9.42 -31.90 25.40
N PHE A 4 -8.33 -31.97 26.17
CA PHE A 4 -7.66 -30.79 26.73
C PHE A 4 -6.98 -29.91 25.66
N LEU A 5 -6.51 -30.51 24.57
CA LEU A 5 -5.82 -29.79 23.49
C LEU A 5 -6.78 -28.99 22.58
N PHE A 6 -8.05 -29.39 22.51
CA PHE A 6 -9.04 -28.74 21.63
C PHE A 6 -9.55 -27.41 22.22
N PHE A 7 -9.55 -27.26 23.54
CA PHE A 7 -9.98 -26.01 24.19
C PHE A 7 -8.90 -24.92 24.14
N ILE A 8 -7.61 -25.30 24.12
CA ILE A 8 -6.48 -24.35 24.15
C ILE A 8 -6.40 -23.50 22.88
N SER A 9 -6.87 -24.00 21.72
CA SER A 9 -6.85 -23.25 20.46
C SER A 9 -7.87 -22.10 20.38
N TYR A 10 -8.81 -22.02 21.32
CA TYR A 10 -9.84 -20.98 21.36
C TYR A 10 -9.71 -20.02 22.56
N LEU A 11 -8.69 -20.19 23.40
CA LEU A 11 -8.48 -19.32 24.56
C LEU A 11 -7.79 -18.00 24.15
N PRO A 12 -8.31 -16.83 24.58
CA PRO A 12 -7.67 -15.56 24.31
C PRO A 12 -6.28 -15.47 24.95
N LEU A 13 -5.34 -14.83 24.24
CA LEU A 13 -3.90 -14.68 24.56
C LEU A 13 -3.52 -14.55 26.06
N PRO A 14 -4.18 -13.71 26.90
CA PRO A 14 -3.79 -13.56 28.30
C PRO A 14 -4.00 -14.83 29.14
N TYR A 15 -4.96 -15.69 28.79
CA TYR A 15 -5.22 -16.93 29.54
C TYR A 15 -4.23 -18.05 29.19
N LEU A 16 -3.63 -17.99 28.00
CA LEU A 16 -2.59 -18.94 27.58
C LEU A 16 -1.31 -18.78 28.41
N VAL A 17 -0.95 -17.52 28.73
CA VAL A 17 0.23 -17.20 29.54
C VAL A 17 0.08 -17.71 30.98
N LEU A 18 -1.12 -17.62 31.56
CA LEU A 18 -1.45 -18.17 32.88
C LEU A 18 -1.35 -19.71 32.94
N LEU A 19 -1.79 -20.41 31.90
CA LEU A 19 -1.66 -21.87 31.78
C LEU A 19 -0.20 -22.32 31.68
N ILE A 20 0.63 -21.59 30.94
CA ILE A 20 2.07 -21.87 30.81
C ILE A 20 2.80 -21.70 32.15
N ILE A 21 2.48 -20.64 32.91
CA ILE A 21 3.05 -20.41 34.25
C ILE A 21 2.61 -21.52 35.23
N CYS A 22 1.37 -21.98 35.14
CA CYS A 22 0.83 -23.03 36.03
C CYS A 22 1.45 -24.42 35.75
N CYS A 23 1.78 -24.74 34.50
CA CYS A 23 2.39 -26.03 34.13
C CYS A 23 3.91 -26.11 34.39
N ALA A 24 4.60 -24.99 34.61
CA ALA A 24 6.04 -24.95 34.86
C ALA A 24 6.48 -25.60 36.20
N ASN A 25 5.54 -25.91 37.10
CA ASN A 25 5.79 -26.55 38.40
C ASN A 25 5.60 -28.08 38.42
N ASN A 26 5.39 -28.74 37.27
CA ASN A 26 5.19 -30.19 37.22
C ASN A 26 6.18 -30.85 36.24
N SER A 27 7.18 -31.56 36.79
CA SER A 27 8.40 -32.02 36.10
C SER A 27 8.19 -33.12 35.06
N HIS A 28 6.96 -33.63 34.89
CA HIS A 28 6.64 -34.72 33.96
C HIS A 28 6.10 -34.26 32.58
N ILE A 29 5.93 -32.96 32.35
CA ILE A 29 5.29 -32.41 31.14
C ILE A 29 6.26 -31.52 30.33
N THR A 30 7.56 -31.80 30.33
CA THR A 30 8.55 -30.87 29.76
C THR A 30 8.74 -31.05 28.24
N LYS A 31 8.92 -32.28 27.75
CA LYS A 31 9.27 -32.51 26.33
C LYS A 31 8.12 -32.28 25.33
N SER A 32 6.87 -32.58 25.67
CA SER A 32 5.75 -32.38 24.73
C SER A 32 5.31 -30.92 24.65
N LEU A 33 5.39 -30.17 25.75
CA LEU A 33 5.04 -28.75 25.78
C LEU A 33 6.08 -27.87 25.09
N GLU A 34 7.37 -28.20 25.20
CA GLU A 34 8.44 -27.52 24.43
C GLU A 34 8.22 -27.64 22.92
N THR A 35 7.84 -28.84 22.45
CA THR A 35 7.58 -29.08 21.01
C THR A 35 6.33 -28.31 20.54
N ILE A 36 5.28 -28.25 21.37
CA ILE A 36 4.07 -27.47 21.06
C ILE A 36 4.38 -25.98 21.06
N PHE A 37 5.12 -25.48 22.04
CA PHE A 37 5.55 -24.09 22.14
C PHE A 37 6.42 -23.67 20.95
N PHE A 38 7.37 -24.52 20.54
CA PHE A 38 8.22 -24.27 19.38
C PHE A 38 7.41 -24.26 18.08
N LYS A 39 6.46 -25.21 17.92
CA LYS A 39 5.59 -25.28 16.74
C LYS A 39 4.60 -24.10 16.69
N TYR A 40 4.12 -23.62 17.83
CA TYR A 40 3.25 -22.45 17.93
C TYR A 40 4.04 -21.15 17.68
N SER A 41 5.23 -20.99 18.26
CA SER A 41 6.12 -19.84 18.01
C SER A 41 6.50 -19.76 16.53
N TYR A 42 6.89 -20.88 15.92
CA TYR A 42 7.15 -20.98 14.49
C TYR A 42 5.91 -20.64 13.65
N PHE A 43 4.72 -21.09 14.04
CA PHE A 43 3.49 -20.79 13.33
C PHE A 43 3.08 -19.31 13.46
N ILE A 44 3.29 -18.70 14.64
CA ILE A 44 3.05 -17.28 14.88
C ILE A 44 4.08 -16.42 14.13
N GLU A 45 5.38 -16.75 14.19
CA GLU A 45 6.43 -16.08 13.41
C GLU A 45 6.18 -16.19 11.90
N LYS A 46 5.77 -17.37 11.42
CA LYS A 46 5.42 -17.58 10.01
C LYS A 46 4.16 -16.81 9.61
N ARG A 47 3.14 -16.75 10.46
CA ARG A 47 1.92 -15.95 10.23
C ARG A 47 2.20 -14.44 10.29
N MET A 48 3.10 -14.00 11.17
CA MET A 48 3.58 -12.61 11.26
C MET A 48 4.46 -12.23 10.06
N SER A 49 5.32 -13.14 9.56
CA SER A 49 6.13 -12.91 8.36
C SER A 49 5.31 -12.96 7.07
N GLN A 50 4.23 -13.76 7.03
CA GLN A 50 3.23 -13.72 5.96
C GLN A 50 2.43 -12.40 5.99
N SER A 51 2.10 -11.90 7.18
CA SER A 51 1.42 -10.61 7.37
C SER A 51 2.27 -9.40 6.95
N LEU A 52 3.59 -9.45 7.11
CA LEU A 52 4.51 -8.40 6.67
C LEU A 52 4.66 -8.32 5.13
N LYS A 53 4.27 -9.37 4.41
CA LYS A 53 4.23 -9.41 2.93
C LYS A 53 2.90 -8.91 2.33
N ASN A 54 1.93 -8.52 3.15
CA ASN A 54 0.56 -8.27 2.69
C ASN A 54 0.16 -6.80 2.62
N ASN A 55 1.04 -5.84 2.91
CA ASN A 55 0.69 -4.41 2.88
C ASN A 55 0.24 -3.98 1.47
N CYS A 56 -0.68 -3.02 1.42
CA CYS A 56 -1.14 -2.46 0.17
C CYS A 56 -0.01 -1.72 -0.56
N SER A 57 0.07 -1.90 -1.88
CA SER A 57 1.12 -1.30 -2.71
C SER A 57 1.13 0.24 -2.63
N CYS A 58 0.00 0.88 -2.38
CA CYS A 58 -0.12 2.32 -2.15
C CYS A 58 0.61 2.89 -0.92
N GLY A 59 1.36 2.07 -0.18
CA GLY A 59 2.11 2.49 1.02
C GLY A 59 1.28 2.54 2.30
N ASN A 60 0.03 2.07 2.27
CA ASN A 60 -0.78 1.90 3.47
C ASN A 60 -0.39 0.59 4.18
N PRO A 61 -0.22 0.57 5.52
CA PRO A 61 0.11 -0.66 6.25
C PRO A 61 -1.04 -1.68 6.29
N LYS A 62 -2.26 -1.31 5.90
CA LYS A 62 -3.37 -2.27 5.78
C LYS A 62 -3.15 -3.22 4.60
N PRO A 63 -3.66 -4.45 4.68
CA PRO A 63 -3.64 -5.36 3.54
C PRO A 63 -4.38 -4.81 2.31
N PHE A 64 -3.97 -5.23 1.12
CA PHE A 64 -4.60 -4.80 -0.15
C PHE A 64 -6.13 -4.95 -0.15
N ASP A 65 -6.62 -6.10 0.31
CA ASP A 65 -8.06 -6.45 0.42
C ASP A 65 -8.85 -5.52 1.35
N HIS A 66 -8.16 -4.88 2.30
CA HIS A 66 -8.74 -3.94 3.25
C HIS A 66 -8.30 -2.49 2.99
N CYS A 67 -7.73 -2.21 1.81
CA CYS A 67 -7.24 -0.89 1.44
C CYS A 67 -7.71 -0.48 0.04
N CYS A 68 -7.03 -0.93 -1.02
CA CYS A 68 -7.33 -0.48 -2.38
C CYS A 68 -8.22 -1.45 -3.17
N SER A 69 -8.24 -2.74 -2.80
CA SER A 69 -9.06 -3.74 -3.50
C SER A 69 -10.54 -3.37 -3.56
N PRO A 70 -11.21 -2.91 -2.48
CA PRO A 70 -12.64 -2.58 -2.54
C PRO A 70 -12.96 -1.45 -3.52
N PHE A 71 -12.03 -0.52 -3.73
CA PHE A 71 -12.20 0.56 -4.71
C PHE A 71 -11.98 0.07 -6.13
N ILE A 72 -10.92 -0.71 -6.36
CA ILE A 72 -10.56 -1.29 -7.67
C ILE A 72 -11.66 -2.25 -8.15
N GLN A 73 -12.21 -3.06 -7.24
CA GLN A 73 -13.32 -3.98 -7.50
C GLN A 73 -14.69 -3.31 -7.46
N GLU A 74 -14.73 -1.98 -7.29
CA GLU A 74 -15.96 -1.18 -7.31
C GLU A 74 -17.02 -1.56 -6.26
N GLN A 75 -16.58 -2.18 -5.16
CA GLN A 75 -17.43 -2.49 -4.01
C GLN A 75 -17.74 -1.24 -3.19
N THR A 76 -16.80 -0.29 -3.18
CA THR A 76 -16.95 1.03 -2.55
C THR A 76 -16.26 2.10 -3.42
N ILE A 77 -16.50 3.37 -3.10
CA ILE A 77 -15.84 4.50 -3.77
C ILE A 77 -14.83 5.18 -2.83
N PRO A 78 -13.72 5.73 -3.36
CA PRO A 78 -12.84 6.59 -2.57
C PRO A 78 -13.59 7.83 -2.08
N GLU A 79 -13.53 8.09 -0.77
CA GLU A 79 -14.18 9.24 -0.12
C GLU A 79 -13.33 10.51 -0.23
N THR A 80 -12.01 10.35 -0.39
CA THR A 80 -11.06 11.46 -0.53
C THR A 80 -10.22 11.34 -1.81
N ALA A 81 -9.72 12.48 -2.29
CA ALA A 81 -8.79 12.52 -3.41
C ALA A 81 -7.51 11.71 -3.13
N GLU A 82 -7.02 11.68 -1.88
CA GLU A 82 -5.86 10.85 -1.51
C GLU A 82 -6.16 9.36 -1.64
N GLN A 83 -7.33 8.89 -1.19
CA GLN A 83 -7.72 7.49 -1.36
C GLN A 83 -7.82 7.13 -2.84
N LEU A 84 -8.33 8.05 -3.67
CA LEU A 84 -8.37 7.84 -5.11
C LEU A 84 -6.95 7.77 -5.70
N MET A 85 -6.07 8.71 -5.35
CA MET A 85 -4.68 8.72 -5.80
C MET A 85 -3.96 7.40 -5.45
N ARG A 86 -4.11 6.94 -4.19
CA ARG A 86 -3.53 5.69 -3.69
C ARG A 86 -4.07 4.45 -4.39
N SER A 87 -5.38 4.39 -4.64
CA SER A 87 -5.99 3.27 -5.36
C SER A 87 -5.61 3.26 -6.84
N ARG A 88 -5.51 4.43 -7.49
CA ARG A 88 -4.98 4.54 -8.86
C ARG A 88 -3.55 4.05 -8.97
N TYR A 89 -2.68 4.42 -8.03
CA TYR A 89 -1.33 3.86 -7.96
C TYR A 89 -1.35 2.33 -7.84
N SER A 90 -2.22 1.79 -6.96
CA SER A 90 -2.33 0.34 -6.82
C SER A 90 -2.84 -0.32 -8.11
N ALA A 91 -3.74 0.32 -8.84
CA ALA A 91 -4.21 -0.15 -10.13
C ALA A 91 -3.09 -0.19 -11.18
N TYR A 92 -2.17 0.78 -11.21
CA TYR A 92 -0.94 0.67 -12.03
C TYR A 92 -0.07 -0.53 -11.64
N VAL A 93 0.09 -0.80 -10.34
CA VAL A 93 0.85 -1.96 -9.83
C VAL A 93 0.18 -3.29 -10.24
N HIS A 94 -1.15 -3.34 -10.18
CA HIS A 94 -1.95 -4.53 -10.51
C HIS A 94 -2.37 -4.60 -11.99
N LYS A 95 -1.94 -3.64 -12.83
CA LYS A 95 -2.22 -3.57 -14.27
C LYS A 95 -3.72 -3.50 -14.60
N ASP A 96 -4.50 -2.84 -13.75
CA ASP A 96 -5.94 -2.65 -13.92
C ASP A 96 -6.23 -1.36 -14.71
N ALA A 97 -6.24 -1.48 -16.03
CA ALA A 97 -6.52 -0.36 -16.93
C ALA A 97 -7.96 0.14 -16.83
N ASP A 98 -8.92 -0.75 -16.57
CA ASP A 98 -10.34 -0.40 -16.55
C ASP A 98 -10.66 0.52 -15.36
N TYR A 99 -10.13 0.21 -14.17
CA TYR A 99 -10.24 1.10 -13.02
C TYR A 99 -9.55 2.44 -13.25
N LEU A 100 -8.36 2.43 -13.88
CA LEU A 100 -7.65 3.66 -14.21
C LEU A 100 -8.50 4.56 -15.09
N ILE A 101 -8.99 4.06 -16.23
CA ILE A 101 -9.83 4.81 -17.17
C ILE A 101 -11.10 5.31 -16.50
N LYS A 102 -11.80 4.45 -15.74
CA LYS A 102 -13.05 4.79 -15.05
C LYS A 102 -12.90 5.86 -13.96
N THR A 103 -11.68 6.11 -13.51
CA THR A 103 -11.38 7.11 -12.49
C THR A 103 -10.69 8.36 -13.03
N TRP A 104 -10.58 8.50 -14.35
CA TRP A 104 -10.36 9.78 -15.00
C TRP A 104 -11.66 10.58 -15.10
N HIS A 105 -11.54 11.90 -15.12
CA HIS A 105 -12.66 12.79 -15.32
C HIS A 105 -13.26 12.55 -16.72
N PRO A 106 -14.61 12.53 -16.88
CA PRO A 106 -15.25 12.25 -18.17
C PRO A 106 -14.75 13.12 -19.33
N ASP A 107 -14.50 14.41 -19.06
CA ASP A 107 -13.99 15.37 -20.07
C ASP A 107 -12.58 15.06 -20.59
N CYS A 108 -11.87 14.12 -19.98
CA CYS A 108 -10.53 13.76 -20.39
C CYS A 108 -10.49 12.60 -21.39
N HIS A 109 -11.63 11.97 -21.69
CA HIS A 109 -11.74 10.90 -22.71
C HIS A 109 -10.66 9.82 -22.59
N ALA A 110 -10.45 9.33 -21.35
CA ALA A 110 -9.34 8.43 -21.01
C ALA A 110 -9.39 7.07 -21.72
N ASP A 111 -10.56 6.69 -22.22
CA ASP A 111 -10.76 5.48 -23.03
C ASP A 111 -9.97 5.50 -24.33
N GLU A 112 -9.74 6.69 -24.92
CA GLU A 112 -8.90 6.86 -26.11
C GLU A 112 -7.44 6.46 -25.87
N TRP A 113 -6.99 6.48 -24.60
CA TRP A 113 -5.60 6.22 -24.19
C TRP A 113 -5.38 4.81 -23.64
N ARG A 114 -6.35 3.90 -23.82
CA ARG A 114 -6.33 2.56 -23.23
C ARG A 114 -5.08 1.77 -23.61
N ASP A 115 -4.69 1.84 -24.87
CA ASP A 115 -3.54 1.10 -25.39
C ASP A 115 -2.22 1.65 -24.81
N GLU A 116 -2.08 2.97 -24.68
CA GLU A 116 -0.92 3.58 -24.02
C GLU A 116 -0.85 3.22 -22.53
N ILE A 117 -2.00 3.22 -21.84
CA ILE A 117 -2.07 2.80 -20.43
C ILE A 117 -1.60 1.35 -20.28
N ILE A 118 -2.10 0.43 -21.10
CA ILE A 118 -1.70 -0.99 -21.04
C ILE A 118 -0.21 -1.13 -21.34
N LYS A 119 0.28 -0.45 -22.37
CA LYS A 119 1.70 -0.46 -22.74
C LYS A 119 2.60 0.05 -21.61
N SER A 120 2.14 1.02 -20.82
CA SER A 120 2.90 1.54 -19.68
C SER A 120 3.23 0.48 -18.61
N PHE A 121 2.47 -0.63 -18.56
CA PHE A 121 2.65 -1.70 -17.59
C PHE A 121 3.76 -2.71 -17.94
N GLU A 122 4.21 -2.76 -19.20
CA GLU A 122 5.03 -3.88 -19.70
C GLU A 122 6.45 -3.87 -19.14
N HIS A 123 7.00 -2.70 -18.82
CA HIS A 123 8.41 -2.54 -18.40
C HIS A 123 8.57 -1.79 -17.09
N THR A 124 7.47 -1.53 -16.38
CA THR A 124 7.46 -0.69 -15.18
C THR A 124 7.29 -1.54 -13.93
N GLN A 125 8.34 -1.61 -13.12
CA GLN A 125 8.29 -2.24 -11.80
C GLN A 125 8.18 -1.17 -10.72
N TRP A 126 6.96 -0.93 -10.25
CA TRP A 126 6.66 -0.01 -9.17
C TRP A 126 7.25 -0.47 -7.83
N GLN A 127 7.97 0.43 -7.16
CA GLN A 127 8.71 0.13 -5.92
C GLN A 127 8.00 0.67 -4.67
N GLY A 128 7.22 1.73 -4.80
CA GLY A 128 6.42 2.28 -3.71
C GLY A 128 5.88 3.67 -3.99
N LEU A 129 4.85 4.03 -3.23
CA LEU A 129 4.19 5.33 -3.24
C LEU A 129 4.43 6.05 -1.91
N ARG A 130 4.75 7.35 -1.99
CA ARG A 130 4.77 8.26 -0.85
C ARG A 130 3.89 9.48 -1.14
N VAL A 131 2.80 9.62 -0.38
CA VAL A 131 2.02 10.87 -0.38
C VAL A 131 2.78 11.91 0.45
N ILE A 132 3.00 13.08 -0.14
CA ILE A 132 3.71 14.22 0.44
C ILE A 132 2.71 15.18 1.07
N SER A 133 1.64 15.51 0.35
CA SER A 133 0.57 16.36 0.85
C SER A 133 -0.75 16.02 0.18
N SER A 134 -1.85 16.33 0.87
CA SER A 134 -3.22 16.20 0.37
C SER A 134 -4.04 17.35 0.93
N SER A 135 -4.69 18.11 0.05
CA SER A 135 -5.45 19.30 0.45
C SER A 135 -6.59 19.60 -0.51
N HIS A 136 -7.67 20.17 0.01
CA HIS A 136 -8.72 20.74 -0.81
C HIS A 136 -8.29 22.10 -1.38
N ALA A 137 -8.82 22.42 -2.55
CA ALA A 137 -8.80 23.79 -3.07
C ALA A 137 -9.74 24.68 -2.26
N LYS A 138 -9.93 25.93 -2.72
CA LYS A 138 -11.00 26.78 -2.19
C LYS A 138 -12.39 26.17 -2.43
N ASN A 139 -12.55 25.49 -3.56
CA ASN A 139 -13.73 24.69 -3.86
C ASN A 139 -13.60 23.32 -3.16
N PRO A 140 -14.58 22.89 -2.34
CA PRO A 140 -14.54 21.57 -1.71
C PRO A 140 -14.58 20.41 -2.71
N ASP A 141 -15.10 20.63 -3.92
CA ASP A 141 -15.14 19.63 -5.00
C ASP A 141 -13.88 19.62 -5.87
N GLU A 142 -12.83 20.33 -5.46
CA GLU A 142 -11.51 20.26 -6.06
C GLU A 142 -10.46 19.99 -4.98
N ALA A 143 -9.51 19.11 -5.28
CA ALA A 143 -8.45 18.74 -4.35
C ALA A 143 -7.14 18.46 -5.10
N TYR A 144 -6.04 18.53 -4.36
CA TYR A 144 -4.69 18.28 -4.84
C TYR A 144 -4.03 17.23 -3.97
N VAL A 145 -3.31 16.30 -4.61
CA VAL A 145 -2.49 15.32 -3.93
C VAL A 145 -1.09 15.39 -4.52
N GLU A 146 -0.12 15.76 -3.69
CA GLU A 146 1.30 15.70 -4.03
C GLU A 146 1.89 14.39 -3.54
N PHE A 147 2.59 13.69 -4.41
CA PHE A 147 3.18 12.39 -4.10
C PHE A 147 4.46 12.17 -4.88
N SER A 148 5.21 11.17 -4.44
CA SER A 148 6.30 10.61 -5.22
C SER A 148 6.14 9.10 -5.35
N ALA A 149 6.45 8.58 -6.54
CA ALA A 149 6.37 7.17 -6.85
C ALA A 149 7.70 6.71 -7.45
N CYS A 150 8.30 5.69 -6.84
CA CYS A 150 9.52 5.09 -7.35
C CYS A 150 9.19 3.91 -8.24
N PHE A 151 9.91 3.77 -9.35
CA PHE A 151 9.79 2.61 -10.23
C PHE A 151 11.16 2.24 -10.82
N ILE A 152 11.27 1.03 -11.35
CA ILE A 152 12.40 0.61 -12.18
C ILE A 152 11.84 0.38 -13.58
N ASP A 153 12.44 1.02 -14.57
CA ASP A 153 12.18 0.72 -15.98
C ASP A 153 13.20 -0.33 -16.44
N GLU A 154 12.70 -1.49 -16.85
CA GLU A 154 13.53 -2.61 -17.30
C GLU A 154 14.44 -2.24 -18.48
N LYS A 155 14.12 -1.18 -19.24
CA LYS A 155 14.94 -0.71 -20.36
C LYS A 155 16.14 0.12 -19.93
N VAL A 156 16.09 0.73 -18.75
CA VAL A 156 17.08 1.72 -18.32
C VAL A 156 17.86 1.25 -17.08
N ASP A 157 17.46 0.13 -16.47
CA ASP A 157 18.12 -0.60 -15.36
C ASP A 157 18.52 0.28 -14.15
N HIS A 158 17.82 1.39 -13.96
CA HIS A 158 17.98 2.25 -12.79
C HIS A 158 16.66 2.73 -12.23
N LYS A 159 16.68 3.05 -10.94
CA LYS A 159 15.53 3.52 -10.19
C LYS A 159 15.15 4.93 -10.64
N GLN A 160 13.92 5.08 -11.10
CA GLN A 160 13.29 6.32 -11.49
C GLN A 160 12.38 6.85 -10.38
N LEU A 161 12.13 8.16 -10.42
CA LEU A 161 11.23 8.85 -9.49
C LEU A 161 10.25 9.73 -10.26
N ILE A 162 8.96 9.50 -10.02
CA ILE A 162 7.91 10.46 -10.34
C ILE A 162 7.70 11.33 -9.12
N HIS A 163 7.67 12.65 -9.28
CA HIS A 163 7.19 13.60 -8.28
C HIS A 163 6.12 14.46 -8.93
N GLU A 164 4.89 14.31 -8.47
CA GLU A 164 3.73 14.92 -9.10
C GLU A 164 2.81 15.52 -8.04
N ARG A 165 2.17 16.65 -8.40
CA ARG A 165 0.96 17.14 -7.74
C ARG A 165 -0.21 16.99 -8.69
N SER A 166 -1.00 15.94 -8.47
CA SER A 166 -2.22 15.69 -9.22
C SER A 166 -3.37 16.55 -8.70
N ARG A 167 -4.26 16.93 -9.61
CA ARG A 167 -5.52 17.59 -9.35
C ARG A 167 -6.66 16.58 -9.48
N PHE A 168 -7.67 16.75 -8.66
CA PHE A 168 -8.86 15.91 -8.63
C PHE A 168 -10.10 16.76 -8.55
N LEU A 169 -11.14 16.34 -9.27
CA LEU A 169 -12.47 16.95 -9.20
C LEU A 169 -13.48 15.94 -8.69
N ARG A 170 -14.46 16.41 -7.92
CA ARG A 170 -15.58 15.60 -7.44
C ARG A 170 -16.83 15.93 -8.23
N ILE A 171 -17.47 14.90 -8.78
CA ILE A 171 -18.82 15.00 -9.36
C ILE A 171 -19.75 14.18 -8.45
N ASN A 172 -20.73 14.85 -7.86
CA ASN A 172 -21.59 14.29 -6.81
C ASN A 172 -20.75 13.78 -5.63
N THR A 173 -20.64 12.46 -5.45
CA THR A 173 -19.88 11.83 -4.37
C THR A 173 -18.55 11.23 -4.84
N ARG A 174 -18.27 11.20 -6.14
CA ARG A 174 -17.13 10.46 -6.71
C ARG A 174 -16.02 11.41 -7.15
N TRP A 175 -14.80 11.11 -6.71
CA TRP A 175 -13.59 11.80 -7.14
C TRP A 175 -13.10 11.25 -8.48
N TYR A 176 -12.47 12.12 -9.26
CA TYR A 176 -11.87 11.82 -10.55
C TYR A 176 -10.52 12.51 -10.68
N TYR A 177 -9.54 11.81 -11.25
CA TYR A 177 -8.28 12.40 -11.68
C TYR A 177 -8.51 13.23 -12.95
N ILE A 178 -7.90 14.40 -13.04
CA ILE A 178 -8.00 15.26 -14.23
C ILE A 178 -6.65 15.51 -14.88
N ASP A 179 -5.70 16.04 -14.11
CA ASP A 179 -4.36 16.35 -14.58
C ASP A 179 -3.36 16.36 -13.41
N GLY A 180 -2.09 16.56 -13.73
CA GLY A 180 -1.04 16.73 -12.75
C GLY A 180 0.09 17.57 -13.27
N ILE A 181 0.84 18.17 -12.34
CA ILE A 181 2.06 18.93 -12.63
C ILE A 181 3.24 18.32 -11.89
N THR A 182 4.44 18.43 -12.44
CA THR A 182 5.69 18.08 -11.76
C THR A 182 6.17 19.27 -10.94
N PRO A 183 6.11 19.26 -9.59
CA PRO A 183 6.61 20.34 -8.78
C PRO A 183 8.13 20.47 -8.96
N LYS A 184 8.64 21.71 -8.95
CA LYS A 184 10.09 21.93 -9.00
C LYS A 184 10.70 21.64 -7.64
N VAL A 185 11.74 20.81 -7.62
CA VAL A 185 12.53 20.51 -6.42
C VAL A 185 13.84 21.27 -6.49
N GLY A 186 14.12 22.11 -5.49
CA GLY A 186 15.39 22.79 -5.38
C GLY A 186 16.52 21.80 -5.07
N ARG A 187 17.72 22.04 -5.60
CA ARG A 187 18.89 21.16 -5.41
C ARG A 187 19.22 20.87 -3.93
N ASN A 188 18.92 21.82 -3.04
CA ASN A 188 19.18 21.71 -1.60
C ASN A 188 17.95 21.31 -0.78
N ASP A 189 16.79 21.11 -1.42
CA ASP A 189 15.58 20.65 -0.75
C ASP A 189 15.70 19.17 -0.40
N ASP A 190 14.85 18.72 0.51
CA ASP A 190 14.77 17.30 0.83
C ASP A 190 14.25 16.53 -0.38
N CYS A 191 14.88 15.40 -0.67
CA CYS A 191 14.53 14.61 -1.83
C CYS A 191 13.11 14.03 -1.67
N PRO A 192 12.21 14.23 -2.65
CA PRO A 192 10.82 13.78 -2.54
C PRO A 192 10.68 12.26 -2.44
N CYS A 193 11.71 11.48 -2.79
CA CYS A 193 11.73 10.02 -2.61
C CYS A 193 11.70 9.57 -1.13
N GLY A 194 11.87 10.49 -0.17
CA GLY A 194 11.80 10.19 1.25
C GLY A 194 13.09 9.57 1.82
N SER A 195 14.21 9.62 1.11
CA SER A 195 15.50 9.09 1.57
C SER A 195 16.12 9.85 2.75
N GLY A 196 15.57 11.01 3.12
CA GLY A 196 16.16 11.95 4.10
C GLY A 196 17.39 12.69 3.59
N LYS A 197 17.82 12.46 2.33
CA LYS A 197 18.95 13.16 1.69
C LYS A 197 18.46 14.40 0.96
N LYS A 198 19.36 15.36 0.73
CA LYS A 198 19.11 16.48 -0.18
C LYS A 198 19.00 16.01 -1.63
N PHE A 199 18.17 16.65 -2.44
CA PHE A 199 17.88 16.25 -3.82
C PHE A 199 19.16 16.05 -4.67
N LYS A 200 20.10 17.00 -4.60
CA LYS A 200 21.41 16.94 -5.28
C LYS A 200 22.29 15.73 -4.92
N LYS A 201 22.05 15.11 -3.77
CA LYS A 201 22.80 13.93 -3.25
C LYS A 201 21.97 12.65 -3.34
N CYS A 202 20.87 12.68 -4.09
CA CYS A 202 19.91 11.58 -4.18
C CYS A 202 19.45 11.39 -5.62
N CYS A 203 18.30 11.94 -6.01
CA CYS A 203 17.68 11.66 -7.32
C CYS A 203 18.13 12.62 -8.45
N ASP A 204 18.84 13.70 -8.14
CA ASP A 204 19.50 14.59 -9.12
C ASP A 204 20.91 14.10 -9.49
N SER A 205 21.35 12.98 -8.90
CA SER A 205 22.72 12.46 -9.01
C SER A 205 22.90 11.43 -10.12
N TYR A 206 21.85 11.16 -10.90
CA TYR A 206 21.80 10.16 -11.97
C TYR A 206 21.48 10.83 -13.30
#